data_AF-A0A846DQZ1-F1
#
_entry.id   AF-A0A846DQZ1-F1
#
_cell.length_a   1.000
_cell.length_b   1.000
_cell.length_c   1.000
_cell.angle_alpha   90.00
_cell.angle_beta   90.00
_cell.angle_gamma   90.00
#
_symmetry.space_group_name_H-M   'P 1'
#
loop_
_entity.id
_entity.type
_entity.pdbx_description
1 polymer ?
#
loop_
_entity_poly.entity_id
_entity_poly.type
_entity_poly.pdbx_seq_one_letter_code
_entity_poly.pdbx_strand_id
1 'polypeptide(L)'
;MRNLLRLLNKSFQKQKGLLISQNSLEEVIRAYRHEHLLAIDDHEKELLRRVAIEKEVTEDYGSKILIRSMFVYEDRYAQESWFDVNPIIKEEVKS
;
A
#
# COMPACT_ATOMS: atom_id res chain seq x y z
N MET A 1 3.18 -2.39 -5.57
CA MET A 1 2.41 -3.37 -4.74
C MET A 1 1.13 -3.93 -5.38
N ARG A 2 0.29 -3.09 -6.04
CA ARG A 2 -0.97 -3.52 -6.70
C ARG A 2 -0.80 -4.69 -7.68
N ASN A 3 0.34 -4.73 -8.38
CA ASN A 3 0.66 -5.81 -9.29
C ASN A 3 0.93 -7.14 -8.57
N LEU A 4 1.52 -7.14 -7.37
CA LEU A 4 1.79 -8.38 -6.63
C LEU A 4 0.49 -9.04 -6.16
N LEU A 5 -0.42 -8.26 -5.56
CA LEU A 5 -1.75 -8.75 -5.15
C LEU A 5 -2.56 -9.23 -6.36
N ARG A 6 -2.49 -8.51 -7.48
CA ARG A 6 -3.18 -8.91 -8.72
C ARG A 6 -2.56 -10.15 -9.35
N LEU A 7 -1.24 -10.31 -9.28
CA LEU A 7 -0.51 -11.50 -9.74
C LEU A 7 -0.87 -12.68 -8.84
N LEU A 8 -0.82 -12.52 -7.51
CA LEU A 8 -1.26 -13.49 -6.51
C LEU A 8 -2.70 -13.95 -6.80
N ASN A 9 -3.66 -13.03 -6.93
CA ASN A 9 -5.04 -13.30 -7.34
C ASN A 9 -5.15 -14.08 -8.66
N LYS A 10 -4.36 -13.71 -9.67
CA LYS A 10 -4.34 -14.44 -10.96
C LYS A 10 -3.74 -15.84 -10.83
N SER A 11 -2.74 -16.04 -9.97
CA SER A 11 -2.19 -17.37 -9.69
C SER A 11 -3.14 -18.25 -8.88
N PHE A 12 -3.93 -17.70 -7.94
CA PHE A 12 -5.00 -18.44 -7.27
C PHE A 12 -6.05 -18.95 -8.26
N GLN A 13 -6.43 -18.14 -9.25
CA GLN A 13 -7.40 -18.54 -10.27
C GLN A 13 -6.85 -19.58 -11.26
N LYS A 14 -5.52 -19.70 -11.41
CA LYS A 14 -4.87 -20.54 -12.42
C LYS A 14 -4.31 -21.88 -11.90
N GLN A 15 -4.06 -22.05 -10.61
CA GLN A 15 -3.47 -23.30 -10.06
C GLN A 15 -4.27 -23.88 -8.89
N LYS A 16 -4.58 -25.18 -8.99
CA LYS A 16 -5.12 -26.03 -7.90
C LYS A 16 -4.10 -26.33 -6.77
N GLY A 17 -3.10 -25.48 -6.53
CA GLY A 17 -1.88 -25.86 -5.78
C GLY A 17 -1.29 -24.85 -4.80
N LEU A 18 -1.89 -23.67 -4.62
CA LEU A 18 -1.47 -22.80 -3.51
C LEU A 18 -2.11 -23.30 -2.22
N LEU A 19 -1.30 -23.50 -1.17
CA LEU A 19 -1.74 -23.86 0.18
C LEU A 19 -2.54 -22.75 0.89
N ILE A 20 -2.83 -21.65 0.20
CA ILE A 20 -3.52 -20.47 0.71
C ILE A 20 -4.79 -20.30 -0.11
N SER A 21 -5.94 -20.18 0.55
CA SER A 21 -7.22 -19.91 -0.11
C SER A 21 -7.40 -18.42 -0.35
N GLN A 22 -8.27 -18.05 -1.30
CA GLN A 22 -8.65 -16.64 -1.51
C GLN A 22 -9.18 -16.01 -0.21
N ASN A 23 -10.03 -16.74 0.53
CA ASN A 23 -10.58 -16.25 1.80
C ASN A 23 -9.49 -15.98 2.84
N SER A 24 -8.54 -16.91 2.99
CA SER A 24 -7.42 -16.72 3.92
C SER A 24 -6.56 -15.51 3.54
N LEU A 25 -6.35 -15.27 2.25
CA LEU A 25 -5.66 -14.06 1.81
C LEU A 25 -6.47 -12.78 2.09
N GLU A 26 -7.78 -12.79 1.82
CA GLU A 26 -8.66 -11.65 2.10
C GLU A 26 -8.69 -11.32 3.60
N GLU A 27 -8.70 -12.32 4.47
CA GLU A 27 -8.61 -12.16 5.92
C GLU A 27 -7.30 -11.49 6.33
N VAL A 28 -6.16 -11.96 5.81
CA VAL A 28 -4.85 -11.36 6.08
C VAL A 28 -4.79 -9.91 5.59
N ILE A 29 -5.31 -9.61 4.40
CA ILE A 29 -5.33 -8.24 3.87
C ILE A 29 -6.21 -7.34 4.72
N ARG A 30 -7.38 -7.82 5.19
CA ARG A 30 -8.26 -7.07 6.07
C ARG A 30 -7.63 -6.81 7.43
N ALA A 31 -7.00 -7.81 8.05
CA ALA A 31 -6.32 -7.67 9.33
C ALA A 31 -5.17 -6.66 9.22
N TYR A 32 -4.30 -6.83 8.22
CA TYR A 32 -3.22 -5.90 7.92
C TYR A 32 -3.73 -4.46 7.71
N ARG A 33 -4.81 -4.29 6.94
CA ARG A 33 -5.44 -2.98 6.73
C ARG A 33 -5.91 -2.39 8.04
N HIS A 34 -6.65 -3.16 8.85
CA HIS A 34 -7.22 -2.68 10.10
C HIS A 34 -6.14 -2.21 11.08
N GLU A 35 -5.11 -3.03 11.30
CA GLU A 35 -3.99 -2.70 12.18
C GLU A 35 -3.26 -1.44 11.72
N HIS A 36 -3.03 -1.31 10.41
CA HIS A 36 -2.31 -0.16 9.89
C HIS A 36 -3.13 1.13 9.84
N LEU A 37 -4.45 1.07 9.64
CA LEU A 37 -5.30 2.26 9.70
C LEU A 37 -5.40 2.85 11.11
N LEU A 38 -5.45 1.99 12.13
CA LEU A 38 -5.47 2.44 13.53
C LEU A 38 -4.19 3.17 13.93
N ALA A 39 -3.09 2.91 13.23
CA ALA A 39 -1.80 3.53 13.49
C ALA A 39 -1.61 4.89 12.78
N ILE A 40 -2.49 5.28 11.85
CA ILE A 40 -2.31 6.52 11.07
C ILE A 40 -2.83 7.72 11.85
N ASP A 41 -1.92 8.58 12.28
CA ASP A 41 -2.28 9.85 12.90
C ASP A 41 -2.69 10.93 11.87
N ASP A 42 -3.23 12.05 12.33
CA ASP A 42 -3.72 13.11 11.43
C ASP A 42 -2.59 13.81 10.64
N HIS A 43 -1.38 13.82 11.18
CA HIS A 43 -0.22 14.36 10.49
C HIS A 43 0.22 13.42 9.35
N GLU A 44 0.24 12.11 9.60
CA GLU A 44 0.51 11.09 8.58
C GLU A 44 -0.55 11.08 7.48
N LYS A 45 -1.84 11.28 7.82
CA LYS A 45 -2.90 11.44 6.81
C LYS A 45 -2.61 12.61 5.89
N GLU A 46 -2.18 13.74 6.43
CA GLU A 46 -1.87 14.92 5.63
C GLU A 46 -0.67 14.68 4.70
N LEU A 47 0.39 14.06 5.22
CA LEU A 47 1.52 13.65 4.40
C LEU A 47 1.09 12.69 3.28
N LEU A 48 0.21 11.73 3.56
CA LEU A 48 -0.29 10.81 2.54
C LEU A 48 -1.13 11.51 1.46
N ARG A 49 -1.93 12.52 1.82
CA ARG A 49 -2.65 13.35 0.84
C ARG A 49 -1.68 14.11 -0.05
N ARG A 50 -0.62 14.68 0.53
CA ARG A 50 0.44 15.36 -0.23
C ARG A 50 1.12 14.40 -1.20
N VAL A 51 1.55 13.22 -0.75
CA VAL A 51 2.15 12.19 -1.63
C VAL A 51 1.18 11.77 -2.74
N ALA A 52 -0.12 11.67 -2.45
CA ALA A 52 -1.12 11.30 -3.46
C ALA A 52 -1.22 12.32 -4.62
N ILE A 53 -0.98 13.60 -4.33
CA ILE A 53 -1.02 14.72 -5.27
C ILE A 53 0.34 14.95 -5.93
N GLU A 54 1.38 15.13 -5.11
CA GLU A 54 2.73 15.52 -5.52
C GLU A 54 3.51 14.35 -6.14
N LYS A 55 3.13 13.10 -5.84
CA LYS A 55 3.82 11.88 -6.28
C LYS A 55 5.29 11.80 -5.87
N GLU A 56 5.66 12.57 -4.85
CA GLU A 56 7.00 12.64 -4.29
C GLU A 56 6.95 12.46 -2.78
N VAL A 57 8.08 12.02 -2.22
CA VAL A 57 8.29 11.91 -0.78
C VAL A 57 9.53 12.74 -0.47
N THR A 58 9.36 13.81 0.30
CA THR A 58 10.44 14.72 0.73
C THR A 58 11.43 13.98 1.65
N GLU A 59 12.67 14.44 1.76
CA GLU A 59 13.67 13.76 2.63
C GLU A 59 13.44 13.97 4.14
N ASP A 60 12.35 14.64 4.52
CA ASP A 60 12.02 14.90 5.91
C ASP A 60 11.61 13.63 6.68
N TYR A 61 11.59 13.77 8.00
CA TYR A 61 11.34 12.68 8.93
C TYR A 61 9.94 12.06 8.76
N GLY A 62 8.91 12.87 8.50
CA GLY A 62 7.53 12.38 8.34
C GLY A 62 7.38 11.53 7.08
N SER A 63 7.99 11.97 6.00
CA SER A 63 8.06 11.25 4.73
C SER A 63 8.78 9.88 4.84
N LYS A 64 9.86 9.79 5.63
CA LYS A 64 10.56 8.52 5.90
C LYS A 64 9.73 7.54 6.74
N ILE A 65 8.86 8.05 7.62
CA ILE A 65 7.93 7.21 8.38
C ILE A 65 6.94 6.52 7.42
N LEU A 66 6.39 7.25 6.44
CA LEU A 66 5.43 6.68 5.49
C LEU A 66 6.01 5.50 4.68
N ILE A 67 7.30 5.55 4.33
CA ILE A 67 7.99 4.45 3.65
C ILE A 67 8.17 3.25 4.59
N ARG A 68 8.65 3.49 5.82
CA ARG A 68 8.90 2.43 6.81
C ARG A 68 7.63 1.71 7.25
N SER A 69 6.53 2.45 7.37
CA SER A 69 5.19 1.91 7.67
C SER A 69 4.52 1.28 6.45
N MET A 70 5.16 1.28 5.28
CA MET A 70 4.61 0.80 4.01
C MET A 70 3.31 1.48 3.57
N PHE A 71 3.08 2.73 4.02
CA PHE A 71 1.92 3.51 3.61
C PHE A 71 2.08 4.11 2.21
N VAL A 72 3.32 4.28 1.77
CA VAL A 72 3.67 4.66 0.40
C VAL A 72 4.65 3.65 -0.18
N TYR A 73 4.67 3.55 -1.50
CA TYR A 73 5.64 2.74 -2.23
C TYR A 73 6.17 3.52 -3.42
N GLU A 74 7.42 3.24 -3.78
CA GLU A 74 8.06 3.78 -4.97
C GLU A 74 7.73 2.88 -6.17
N ASP A 75 7.03 3.42 -7.16
CA ASP A 75 6.94 2.82 -8.48
C ASP A 75 8.09 3.34 -9.33
N ARG A 76 8.83 2.43 -9.96
CA ARG A 76 9.94 2.75 -10.85
C ARG A 76 9.60 2.29 -12.26
N TYR A 77 9.73 3.20 -13.22
CA TYR A 77 9.56 2.90 -14.63
C TYR A 77 10.62 3.63 -15.46
N ALA A 78 11.39 2.85 -16.23
CA ALA A 78 12.55 3.34 -16.98
C ALA A 78 13.54 4.11 -16.08
N GLN A 79 13.71 5.42 -16.31
CA GLN A 79 14.57 6.30 -15.51
C GLN A 79 13.80 7.18 -14.51
N GLU A 80 12.49 6.99 -14.40
CA GLU A 80 11.62 7.75 -13.52
C GLU A 80 11.17 6.91 -12.34
N SER A 81 11.01 7.56 -11.21
CA SER A 81 10.43 6.99 -10.00
C SER A 81 9.45 7.97 -9.40
N TRP A 82 8.31 7.47 -8.96
CA TRP A 82 7.34 8.27 -8.21
C TRP A 82 6.80 7.47 -7.04
N PHE A 83 6.30 8.17 -6.03
CA PHE A 83 5.65 7.56 -4.90
C PHE A 83 4.13 7.56 -5.07
N ASP A 84 3.47 6.50 -4.62
CA ASP A 84 2.01 6.46 -4.51
C ASP A 84 1.59 5.84 -3.19
N VAL A 85 0.39 6.21 -2.74
CA VAL A 85 -0.22 5.65 -1.54
C VAL A 85 -0.53 4.18 -1.77
N ASN A 86 -0.15 3.35 -0.79
CA ASN A 86 -0.35 1.91 -0.83
C ASN A 86 -1.85 1.61 -1.08
N PRO A 87 -2.19 0.87 -2.14
CA PRO A 87 -3.58 0.59 -2.51
C PRO A 87 -4.35 -0.16 -1.41
N ILE A 88 -3.66 -0.80 -0.47
CA ILE A 88 -4.30 -1.48 0.65
C ILE A 88 -5.03 -0.48 1.57
N ILE A 89 -4.49 0.74 1.74
CA ILE A 89 -5.02 1.78 2.63
C ILE A 89 -5.60 3.00 1.87
N LYS A 90 -5.38 3.08 0.55
CA LYS A 90 -5.67 4.27 -0.27
C LYS A 90 -7.11 4.78 -0.20
N GLU A 91 -8.09 3.91 -0.02
CA GLU A 91 -9.50 4.32 0.01
C GLU A 91 -9.89 5.02 1.33
N GLU A 92 -9.20 4.71 2.42
CA GLU A 92 -9.48 5.23 3.75
C GLU A 92 -8.80 6.59 3.98
N VAL A 93 -7.69 6.84 3.29
CA VAL A 93 -6.95 8.12 3.31
C VAL A 93 -7.66 9.22 2.51
N LYS A 94 -8.55 8.85 1.57
CA LYS A 94 -9.31 9.80 0.75
C LYS A 94 -10.53 10.40 1.46
N SER A 95 -10.93 9.83 2.60
CA SER A 95 -12.09 10.25 3.40
C SER A 95 -11.71 11.30 4.43
#